data_AF-A0A3D4H1E6-F1
#
_entry.id   AF-A0A3D4H1E6-F1
#
_cell.length_a   1.000
_cell.length_b   1.000
_cell.length_c   1.000
_cell.angle_alpha   90.00
_cell.angle_beta   90.00
_cell.angle_gamma   90.00
#
_symmetry.space_group_name_H-M   'P 1'
#
loop_
_entity.id
_entity.type
_entity.pdbx_description
1 polymer ?
#
loop_
_entity_poly.entity_id
_entity_poly.type
_entity_poly.pdbx_seq_one_letter_code
_entity_poly.pdbx_strand_id
1 'polypeptide(L)'
;MSEALALRVAYINLVLESGAKVKEAQTLARHATPELTINVYGWARKERLSEVVEQMAKSVVLEERYVPSMQRQAVSAENAIPNKNKELRL
;
A
#
# COMPACT_ATOMS: atom_id res chain seq x y z
N MET A 1 18.59 -35.80 -7.03
CA MET A 1 19.22 -34.67 -6.29
C MET A 1 18.45 -33.35 -6.41
N SER A 2 17.43 -33.24 -7.28
CA SER A 2 16.65 -32.01 -7.52
C SER A 2 15.46 -31.78 -6.58
N GLU A 3 14.83 -32.83 -6.05
CA GLU A 3 13.57 -32.72 -5.29
C GLU A 3 13.72 -32.04 -3.91
N ALA A 4 14.82 -32.32 -3.20
CA ALA A 4 15.09 -31.72 -1.88
C ALA A 4 15.29 -30.19 -1.95
N LEU A 5 15.81 -29.68 -3.06
CA LEU A 5 15.98 -28.25 -3.29
C LEU A 5 14.63 -27.57 -3.54
N ALA A 6 13.73 -28.21 -4.28
CA ALA A 6 12.39 -27.69 -4.57
C ALA A 6 11.54 -27.54 -3.30
N LEU A 7 11.58 -28.52 -2.39
CA LEU A 7 10.88 -28.43 -1.11
C LEU A 7 11.42 -27.32 -0.21
N ARG A 8 12.74 -27.13 -0.19
CA ARG A 8 13.36 -26.00 0.53
C ARG A 8 12.89 -24.66 -0.03
N VAL A 9 12.75 -24.57 -1.36
CA VAL A 9 12.18 -23.39 -2.05
C VAL A 9 10.74 -23.13 -1.66
N ALA A 10 9.89 -24.13 -1.76
CA ALA A 10 8.50 -23.99 -1.34
C ALA A 10 8.38 -23.55 0.13
N TYR A 11 9.16 -24.17 1.02
CA TYR A 11 9.15 -23.85 2.45
C TYR A 11 9.53 -22.39 2.74
N ILE A 12 10.65 -21.91 2.20
CA ILE A 12 11.10 -20.53 2.48
C ILE A 12 10.17 -19.49 1.83
N ASN A 13 9.60 -19.79 0.64
CA ASN A 13 8.60 -18.92 0.02
C ASN A 13 7.35 -18.81 0.90
N LEU A 14 6.86 -19.92 1.46
CA LEU A 14 5.69 -19.91 2.34
C LEU A 14 5.95 -19.13 3.64
N VAL A 15 7.16 -19.24 4.21
CA VAL A 15 7.58 -18.45 5.38
C VAL A 15 7.59 -16.95 5.08
N LEU A 16 8.06 -16.54 3.89
CA LEU A 16 8.01 -15.13 3.50
C LEU A 16 6.57 -14.66 3.25
N GLU A 17 5.72 -15.51 2.65
CA GLU A 17 4.33 -15.17 2.37
C GLU A 17 3.46 -15.02 3.62
N SER A 18 3.79 -15.73 4.71
CA SER A 18 3.13 -15.58 6.00
C SER A 18 3.39 -14.23 6.68
N GLY A 19 4.29 -13.41 6.13
CA GLY A 19 4.64 -12.10 6.67
C GLY A 19 5.80 -12.13 7.66
N ALA A 20 6.54 -13.25 7.76
CA ALA A 20 7.76 -13.32 8.56
C ALA A 20 8.79 -12.28 8.08
N LYS A 21 9.58 -11.75 9.02
CA LYS A 21 10.66 -10.82 8.69
C LYS A 21 11.73 -11.54 7.90
N VAL A 22 12.41 -10.81 7.00
CA VAL A 22 13.52 -11.33 6.21
C VAL A 22 14.60 -12.00 7.07
N LYS A 23 14.88 -11.45 8.27
CA LYS A 23 15.86 -12.03 9.20
C LYS A 23 15.43 -13.38 9.78
N GLU A 24 14.15 -13.58 10.02
CA GLU A 24 13.58 -14.84 10.49
C GLU A 24 13.67 -15.90 9.38
N ALA A 25 13.24 -15.53 8.17
CA ALA A 25 13.36 -16.38 6.98
C ALA A 25 14.83 -16.72 6.66
N GLN A 26 15.76 -15.77 6.77
CA GLN A 26 17.19 -15.98 6.59
C GLN A 26 17.75 -17.02 7.59
N THR A 27 17.34 -16.89 8.86
CA THR A 27 17.78 -17.80 9.94
C THR A 27 17.26 -19.21 9.71
N LEU A 28 15.99 -19.35 9.33
CA LEU A 28 15.37 -20.64 8.98
C LEU A 28 16.02 -21.27 7.74
N ALA A 29 16.37 -20.45 6.75
CA ALA A 29 17.07 -20.87 5.56
C ALA A 29 18.57 -21.14 5.78
N ARG A 30 19.12 -20.82 6.96
CA ARG A 30 20.56 -20.91 7.28
C ARG A 30 21.44 -20.16 6.28
N HIS A 31 20.94 -19.03 5.78
CA HIS A 31 21.67 -18.22 4.81
C HIS A 31 22.63 -17.25 5.50
N ALA A 32 23.85 -17.16 4.99
CA ALA A 32 24.84 -16.22 5.49
C ALA A 32 24.45 -14.76 5.19
N THR A 33 23.80 -14.51 4.05
CA THR A 33 23.40 -13.18 3.61
C THR A 33 21.89 -13.11 3.30
N PRO A 34 21.25 -11.93 3.50
CA PRO A 34 19.85 -11.72 3.11
C PRO A 34 19.59 -11.86 1.60
N GLU A 35 20.61 -11.61 0.77
CA GLU A 35 20.53 -11.67 -0.70
C GLU A 35 20.15 -13.07 -1.19
N LEU A 36 20.68 -14.12 -0.54
CA LEU A 36 20.32 -15.51 -0.81
C LEU A 36 18.86 -15.84 -0.47
N THR A 37 18.21 -15.04 0.40
CA THR A 37 16.82 -15.24 0.83
C THR A 37 15.85 -14.43 -0.03
N ILE A 38 16.14 -13.15 -0.29
CA ILE A 38 15.23 -12.24 -1.00
C ILE A 38 15.21 -12.54 -2.50
N ASN A 39 16.36 -12.74 -3.13
CA ASN A 39 16.45 -12.78 -4.59
C ASN A 39 16.08 -14.15 -5.18
N VAL A 40 16.15 -15.22 -4.37
CA VAL A 40 15.90 -16.61 -4.80
C VAL A 40 14.52 -17.12 -4.37
N TYR A 41 14.04 -16.69 -3.21
CA TYR A 41 12.80 -17.22 -2.60
C TYR A 41 11.69 -16.15 -2.50
N GLY A 42 12.06 -14.87 -2.47
CA GLY A 42 11.14 -13.75 -2.22
C GLY A 42 10.85 -12.89 -3.45
N TRP A 43 10.62 -13.47 -4.64
CA TRP A 43 10.32 -12.66 -5.82
C TRP A 43 9.11 -11.76 -5.56
N ALA A 44 9.32 -10.45 -5.65
CA ALA A 44 8.27 -9.45 -5.62
C ALA A 44 7.21 -9.70 -6.72
N ARG A 45 6.01 -10.11 -6.31
CA ARG A 45 4.85 -10.23 -7.19
C ARG A 45 4.24 -8.85 -7.41
N LYS A 46 4.04 -8.45 -8.68
CA LYS A 46 3.56 -7.11 -9.04
C LYS A 46 2.20 -6.81 -8.41
N GLU A 47 1.34 -7.82 -8.33
CA GLU A 47 0.01 -7.75 -7.75
C GLU A 47 0.08 -7.44 -6.25
N ARG A 48 0.94 -8.17 -5.50
CA ARG A 48 1.17 -7.95 -4.07
C ARG A 48 1.77 -6.56 -3.80
N LEU A 49 2.66 -6.08 -4.68
CA LEU A 49 3.21 -4.71 -4.56
C LEU A 49 2.11 -3.65 -4.71
N SER A 50 1.23 -3.81 -5.69
CA SER A 50 0.08 -2.93 -5.87
C SER A 50 -0.80 -2.93 -4.63
N GLU A 51 -1.16 -4.09 -4.11
CA GLU A 51 -1.96 -4.22 -2.88
C GLU A 51 -1.31 -3.55 -1.67
N VAL A 52 0.01 -3.74 -1.48
CA VAL A 52 0.74 -3.12 -0.36
C VAL A 52 0.73 -1.60 -0.47
N VAL A 53 0.92 -1.05 -1.68
CA VAL A 53 0.84 0.39 -1.92
C VAL A 53 -0.57 0.92 -1.63
N GLU A 54 -1.61 0.23 -2.10
CA GLU A 54 -3.01 0.61 -1.86
C GLU A 54 -3.36 0.56 -0.35
N GLN A 55 -2.90 -0.46 0.37
CA GLN A 55 -3.10 -0.54 1.82
C GLN A 55 -2.34 0.55 2.57
N MET A 56 -1.10 0.85 2.15
CA MET A 56 -0.35 1.97 2.69
C MET A 56 -1.09 3.28 2.43
N ALA A 57 -1.60 3.50 1.21
CA ALA A 57 -2.33 4.71 0.86
C ALA A 57 -3.54 4.92 1.77
N LYS A 58 -4.31 3.86 2.05
CA LYS A 58 -5.42 3.92 3.02
C LYS A 58 -5.00 4.30 4.43
N SER A 59 -3.81 3.88 4.87
CA SER A 59 -3.29 4.24 6.21
C SER A 59 -2.77 5.67 6.31
N VAL A 60 -2.34 6.27 5.19
CA VAL A 60 -1.76 7.62 5.13
C VAL A 60 -2.81 8.67 4.75
N VAL A 61 -3.78 8.31 3.91
CA VAL A 61 -4.94 9.16 3.61
C VAL A 61 -5.85 9.14 4.84
N LEU A 62 -5.57 10.03 5.78
CA LEU A 62 -6.53 10.42 6.79
C LEU A 62 -7.81 10.84 6.05
N GLU A 63 -8.97 10.30 6.46
CA GLU A 63 -10.24 10.93 6.13
C GLU A 63 -10.17 12.36 6.70
N GLU A 64 -9.81 13.33 5.86
CA GLU A 64 -9.75 14.74 6.21
C GLU A 64 -11.17 15.28 6.41
N ARG A 65 -11.81 14.91 7.52
CA ARG A 65 -12.76 15.77 8.20
C ARG A 65 -12.00 16.81 9.00
N TYR A 66 -11.23 17.65 8.31
CA TYR A 66 -10.60 18.83 8.87
C TYR A 66 -11.49 20.05 8.60
N VAL A 67 -11.71 20.90 9.60
CA VAL A 67 -12.61 22.07 9.53
C VAL A 67 -12.41 22.92 8.24
N PRO A 68 -11.17 23.17 7.75
CA PRO A 68 -10.94 23.88 6.50
C PRO A 68 -11.47 23.18 5.23
N SER A 69 -11.47 21.84 5.17
CA SER A 69 -12.00 21.11 4.00
C SER A 69 -13.52 21.22 3.92
N MET A 70 -14.21 21.24 5.08
CA MET A 70 -15.66 21.46 5.18
C MET A 70 -16.05 22.89 4.74
N GLN A 71 -15.26 23.89 5.11
CA GLN A 71 -15.51 25.28 4.69
C GLN A 71 -15.35 25.47 3.18
N ARG A 72 -14.35 24.84 2.53
CA ARG A 72 -14.23 24.88 1.06
C ARG A 72 -15.42 24.23 0.36
N GLN A 73 -15.94 23.14 0.90
CA GLN A 73 -17.12 22.47 0.35
C GLN A 73 -18.39 23.34 0.47
N ALA A 74 -18.56 24.06 1.59
CA ALA A 74 -19.66 25.02 1.77
C ALA A 74 -19.55 26.21 0.82
N VAL A 75 -18.36 26.82 0.68
CA VAL A 75 -18.12 27.96 -0.23
C VAL A 75 -18.38 27.58 -1.70
N SER A 76 -18.06 26.34 -2.10
CA SER A 76 -18.36 25.87 -3.46
C SER A 76 -19.87 25.68 -3.71
N ALA A 77 -20.66 25.38 -2.68
CA ALA A 77 -22.11 25.27 -2.79
C ALA A 77 -22.79 26.66 -2.83
N GLU A 78 -22.27 27.65 -2.10
CA GLU A 78 -22.77 29.04 -2.15
C GLU A 78 -22.55 29.69 -3.52
N ASN A 79 -21.40 29.44 -4.18
CA ASN A 79 -21.11 29.99 -5.51
C ASN A 79 -21.96 29.38 -6.63
N ALA A 80 -22.68 28.29 -6.39
CA ALA A 80 -23.59 27.67 -7.35
C ALA A 80 -24.98 28.33 -7.36
N ILE A 81 -25.28 29.25 -6.44
CA ILE A 81 -26.55 29.97 -6.42
C ILE A 81 -26.47 31.15 -7.42
N PRO A 82 -27.27 31.17 -8.50
CA PRO A 82 -27.23 32.27 -9.47
C PRO A 82 -27.70 33.56 -8.80
N ASN A 83 -26.83 34.57 -8.77
CA ASN A 83 -27.18 35.91 -8.29
C ASN A 83 -28.21 36.55 -9.24
N LYS A 84 -29.49 36.58 -8.83
CA LYS A 84 -30.62 37.14 -9.60
C LYS A 84 -30.72 38.68 -9.55
N ASN A 85 -29.79 39.37 -8.89
CA ASN A 85 -29.91 40.82 -8.60
C ASN A 85 -29.06 41.71 -9.52
N LYS A 86 -29.08 41.48 -10.84
CA LYS A 86 -28.39 42.38 -11.81
C LYS A 86 -29.32 43.40 -12.50
N GLU A 87 -30.61 43.43 -12.19
CA GLU A 87 -31.63 44.23 -12.92
C GLU A 87 -32.16 45.46 -12.16
N LEU A 88 -31.42 46.02 -11.19
CA LEU A 88 -31.87 47.23 -10.47
C LEU A 88 -30.75 48.26 -10.31
N ARG A 89 -30.37 48.90 -11.41
CA ARG A 89 -29.79 50.26 -11.42
C ARG A 89 -30.32 51.03 -12.63
N LEU A 90 -31.38 51.80 -12.41
CA LEU A 90 -31.75 52.99 -13.20
C LEU A 90 -30.78 54.13 -12.85
#